data_AF-A0A387FI24-F1
#
_entry.id   AF-A0A387FI24-F1
#
_cell.length_a   1.000
_cell.length_b   1.000
_cell.length_c   1.000
_cell.angle_alpha   90.00
_cell.angle_beta   90.00
_cell.angle_gamma   90.00
#
_symmetry.space_group_name_H-M   'P 1'
#
loop_
_entity.id
_entity.type
_entity.pdbx_description
1 polymer ?
#
loop_
_entity_poly.entity_id
_entity_poly.type
_entity_poly.pdbx_seq_one_letter_code
_entity_poly.pdbx_strand_id
1 'polypeptide(L)'
;MGLIVLGLLAFAGYTFFRFTVRAGNEGVRAYVYLEALNKGLSAYEANAVTTAMLSDSGSDISSGTIDIARREYRQVHDGKQLAVIGFAYRNGMRSDMPFWYTALARTAPPTAQVEACYGQIRNAAQTVDKDPKADAEMLTLPR
;
A
#
# COMPACT_ATOMS: atom_id res chain seq x y z
N MET A 1 2.84 43.89 -7.21
CA MET A 1 2.29 42.84 -8.10
C MET A 1 3.31 41.74 -8.40
N GLY A 2 4.50 42.03 -8.93
CA GLY A 2 5.50 41.00 -9.26
C GLY A 2 5.93 40.06 -8.11
N LEU A 3 6.16 40.60 -6.91
CA LEU A 3 6.55 39.79 -5.73
C LEU A 3 5.42 38.89 -5.20
N ILE A 4 4.16 39.32 -5.34
CA ILE A 4 2.98 38.53 -4.90
C ILE A 4 2.80 37.34 -5.85
N VAL A 5 2.97 37.55 -7.16
CA VAL A 5 2.89 36.49 -8.18
C VAL A 5 4.01 35.46 -7.98
N LEU A 6 5.24 35.93 -7.71
CA LEU A 6 6.37 35.05 -7.36
C LEU A 6 6.12 34.24 -6.09
N GLY A 7 5.56 34.87 -5.04
CA GLY A 7 5.19 34.18 -3.81
C GLY A 7 4.13 33.10 -4.02
N LEU A 8 3.09 33.39 -4.80
CA LEU A 8 2.04 32.42 -5.14
C LEU A 8 2.56 31.26 -5.99
N LEU A 9 3.45 31.53 -6.95
CA LEU A 9 4.10 30.48 -7.75
C LEU A 9 5.00 29.59 -6.90
N ALA A 10 5.80 30.17 -6.00
CA ALA A 10 6.63 29.41 -5.08
C ALA A 10 5.79 28.55 -4.13
N PHE A 11 4.66 29.09 -3.63
CA PHE A 11 3.73 28.34 -2.80
C PHE A 11 3.03 27.20 -3.56
N ALA A 12 2.59 27.46 -4.79
CA ALA A 12 2.00 26.43 -5.66
C ALA A 12 3.02 25.32 -5.98
N GLY A 13 4.25 25.68 -6.33
CA GLY A 13 5.34 24.73 -6.56
C GLY A 13 5.66 23.90 -5.33
N TYR A 14 5.78 24.54 -4.16
CA TYR A 14 6.05 23.88 -2.88
C TYR A 14 4.94 22.88 -2.51
N THR A 15 3.68 23.29 -2.59
CA THR A 15 2.54 22.43 -2.28
C THR A 15 2.46 21.26 -3.24
N PHE A 16 2.58 21.49 -4.55
CA PHE A 16 2.59 20.44 -5.56
C PHE A 16 3.71 19.41 -5.35
N PHE A 17 4.93 19.89 -5.08
CA PHE A 17 6.07 19.02 -4.80
C PHE A 17 5.84 18.17 -3.55
N ARG A 18 5.35 18.79 -2.47
CA ARG A 18 5.05 18.10 -1.21
C ARG A 18 3.96 17.02 -1.38
N PHE A 19 2.92 17.28 -2.16
CA PHE A 19 1.90 16.27 -2.46
C PHE A 19 2.45 15.12 -3.29
N THR A 20 3.28 15.42 -4.29
CA THR A 20 3.89 14.40 -5.16
C THR A 20 4.83 13.49 -4.38
N VAL A 21 5.67 14.05 -3.51
CA VAL A 21 6.59 13.29 -2.65
C VAL A 21 5.81 12.39 -1.69
N ARG A 22 4.73 12.90 -1.08
CA ARG A 22 3.86 12.09 -0.20
C ARG A 22 3.20 10.94 -0.97
N ALA A 23 2.70 11.19 -2.18
CA ALA A 23 2.09 10.15 -3.02
C ALA A 23 3.11 9.07 -3.44
N GLY A 24 4.34 9.48 -3.77
CA GLY A 24 5.43 8.56 -4.03
C GLY A 24 5.75 7.68 -2.83
N ASN A 25 5.87 8.27 -1.63
CA ASN A 25 6.13 7.52 -0.40
C ASN A 25 5.00 6.52 -0.09
N GLU A 26 3.74 6.92 -0.28
CA GLU A 26 2.59 6.04 -0.10
C GLU A 26 2.60 4.86 -1.10
N GLY A 27 3.10 5.08 -2.31
CA GLY A 27 3.36 4.01 -3.28
C GLY A 27 4.40 3.01 -2.76
N VAL A 28 5.51 3.48 -2.18
CA VAL A 28 6.53 2.59 -1.61
C VAL A 28 5.96 1.79 -0.44
N ARG A 29 5.17 2.43 0.44
CA ARG A 29 4.44 1.75 1.52
C ARG A 29 3.52 0.66 1.00
N ALA A 30 2.74 0.95 -0.05
CA ALA A 30 1.86 -0.02 -0.68
C ALA A 30 2.60 -1.23 -1.23
N TYR A 31 3.75 -1.01 -1.86
CA TYR A 31 4.59 -2.10 -2.36
C TYR A 31 5.12 -2.98 -1.23
N VAL A 32 5.74 -2.39 -0.20
CA VAL A 32 6.30 -3.13 0.94
C VAL A 32 5.21 -3.90 1.69
N TYR A 33 4.04 -3.29 1.87
CA TYR A 33 2.91 -3.91 2.53
C TYR A 33 2.40 -5.14 1.76
N LEU A 34 2.21 -5.00 0.44
CA LEU A 34 1.74 -6.11 -0.40
C LEU A 34 2.78 -7.22 -0.51
N GLU A 35 4.07 -6.87 -0.57
CA GLU A 35 5.16 -7.84 -0.57
C GLU A 35 5.24 -8.60 0.77
N ALA A 36 5.02 -7.93 1.89
CA ALA A 36 4.93 -8.57 3.20
C ALA A 36 3.72 -9.53 3.29
N LEU A 37 2.55 -9.10 2.81
CA LEU A 37 1.37 -9.97 2.74
C LEU A 37 1.61 -11.18 1.82
N ASN A 38 2.30 -10.99 0.68
CA ASN A 38 2.63 -12.06 -0.25
C ASN A 38 3.57 -13.11 0.37
N LYS A 39 4.40 -12.70 1.33
CA LYS A 39 5.26 -13.59 2.13
C LYS A 39 4.52 -14.31 3.25
N GLY A 40 3.20 -14.15 3.36
CA GLY A 40 2.36 -14.82 4.34
C GLY A 40 2.27 -14.12 5.69
N LEU A 41 2.76 -12.87 5.81
CA LEU A 41 2.56 -12.10 7.04
C LEU A 41 1.09 -11.70 7.19
N SER A 42 0.64 -11.58 8.43
CA SER A 42 -0.68 -11.01 8.72
C SER A 42 -0.74 -9.52 8.35
N ALA A 43 -1.95 -8.99 8.11
CA ALA A 43 -2.12 -7.56 7.84
C ALA A 43 -1.58 -6.66 8.97
N TYR A 44 -1.60 -7.13 10.21
CA TYR A 44 -1.02 -6.41 11.35
C TYR A 44 0.50 -6.34 11.26
N GLU A 45 1.16 -7.49 11.05
CA GLU A 45 2.62 -7.57 10.93
C GLU A 45 3.13 -6.84 9.68
N ALA A 46 2.42 -6.97 8.56
CA ALA A 46 2.76 -6.26 7.33
C ALA A 46 2.73 -4.73 7.50
N ASN A 47 1.74 -4.19 8.25
CA ASN A 47 1.70 -2.77 8.60
C ASN A 47 2.85 -2.38 9.53
N ALA A 48 3.21 -3.24 10.50
CA ALA A 48 4.31 -2.99 11.42
C ALA A 48 5.66 -2.98 10.70
N VAL A 49 5.92 -3.97 9.83
CA VAL A 49 7.13 -4.05 8.98
C VAL A 49 7.21 -2.85 8.05
N THR A 50 6.11 -2.48 7.38
CA THR A 50 6.08 -1.31 6.51
C THR A 50 6.45 -0.03 7.27
N THR A 51 5.94 0.12 8.50
CA THR A 51 6.25 1.27 9.35
C THR A 51 7.70 1.27 9.81
N ALA A 52 8.23 0.12 10.23
CA ALA A 52 9.61 -0.01 10.70
C ALA A 52 10.66 0.14 9.58
N MET A 53 10.36 -0.38 8.39
CA MET A 53 11.27 -0.32 7.25
C MET A 53 11.38 1.09 6.65
N LEU A 54 10.35 1.91 6.84
CA LEU A 54 10.26 3.27 6.30
C LEU A 54 10.37 4.36 7.36
N SER A 55 10.51 4.00 8.64
CA SER A 55 10.71 4.96 9.73
C SER A 55 12.03 5.72 9.63
N ASP A 56 13.05 5.11 9.00
CA ASP A 56 14.31 5.77 8.66
C ASP A 56 14.42 5.95 7.14
N SER A 57 13.75 6.98 6.64
CA SER A 57 13.69 7.33 5.22
C SER A 57 15.03 7.79 4.63
N GLY A 58 16.08 7.93 5.46
CA GLY A 58 17.45 8.27 5.04
C GLY A 58 18.40 7.06 4.99
N SER A 59 17.95 5.88 5.43
CA SER A 59 18.77 4.67 5.43
C SER A 59 18.98 4.12 4.02
N ASP A 60 20.12 3.47 3.78
CA ASP A 60 20.40 2.75 2.52
C ASP A 60 19.32 1.69 2.23
N ILE A 61 18.75 1.09 3.27
CA ILE A 61 17.65 0.12 3.19
C ILE A 61 16.39 0.78 2.60
N SER A 62 16.03 1.96 3.09
CA SER A 62 14.87 2.70 2.58
C SER A 62 15.09 3.16 1.13
N SER A 63 16.30 3.63 0.80
CA SER A 63 16.66 4.06 -0.56
C SER A 63 16.60 2.92 -1.56
N GLY A 64 17.17 1.76 -1.22
CA GLY A 64 17.07 0.56 -2.06
C GLY A 64 15.63 0.08 -2.24
N THR A 65 14.81 0.15 -1.19
CA THR A 65 13.39 -0.22 -1.25
C THR A 65 12.60 0.73 -2.15
N ILE A 66 12.87 2.04 -2.09
CA ILE A 66 12.27 3.04 -2.98
C ILE A 66 12.62 2.75 -4.44
N ASP A 67 13.88 2.41 -4.74
CA ASP A 67 14.32 2.11 -6.10
C ASP A 67 13.71 0.82 -6.65
N ILE A 68 13.61 -0.22 -5.83
CA ILE A 68 12.94 -1.48 -6.19
C ILE A 68 11.46 -1.21 -6.46
N ALA A 69 10.76 -0.53 -5.54
CA ALA A 69 9.36 -0.19 -5.72
C ALA A 69 9.16 0.64 -7.00
N ARG A 70 10.01 1.65 -7.23
CA ARG A 70 9.95 2.49 -8.44
C ARG A 70 10.14 1.68 -9.72
N ARG A 71 11.07 0.71 -9.70
CA ARG A 71 11.31 -0.19 -10.84
C ARG A 71 10.10 -1.08 -11.07
N GLU A 72 9.56 -1.70 -10.02
CA GLU A 72 8.37 -2.54 -10.08
C GLU A 72 7.17 -1.76 -10.64
N TYR A 73 6.94 -0.55 -10.13
CA TYR A 73 5.86 0.30 -10.63
C TYR A 73 5.98 0.58 -12.12
N ARG A 74 7.19 0.84 -12.62
CA ARG A 74 7.42 1.14 -14.04
C ARG A 74 7.34 -0.11 -14.92
N GLN A 75 7.86 -1.23 -14.46
CA GLN A 75 8.04 -2.44 -15.27
C GLN A 75 6.84 -3.38 -15.21
N VAL A 76 6.22 -3.52 -14.03
CA VAL A 76 5.16 -4.49 -13.76
C VAL A 76 3.78 -3.85 -13.76
N HIS A 77 3.68 -2.60 -13.29
CA HIS A 77 2.40 -1.90 -13.16
C HIS A 77 2.20 -0.74 -14.14
N ASP A 78 3.07 -0.58 -15.15
CA ASP A 78 2.97 0.44 -16.20
C ASP A 78 2.81 1.88 -15.64
N GLY A 79 3.46 2.14 -14.51
CA GLY A 79 3.40 3.41 -13.77
C GLY A 79 2.11 3.65 -12.98
N LYS A 80 1.16 2.71 -12.95
CA LYS A 80 -0.16 2.86 -12.33
C LYS A 80 -0.14 2.66 -10.81
N GLN A 81 0.61 3.51 -10.11
CA GLN A 81 0.79 3.48 -8.66
C GLN A 81 -0.54 3.50 -7.88
N LEU A 82 -1.52 4.30 -8.35
CA LEU A 82 -2.81 4.44 -7.66
C LEU A 82 -3.59 3.13 -7.57
N ALA A 83 -3.49 2.26 -8.58
CA ALA A 83 -4.18 0.96 -8.59
C ALA A 83 -3.59 0.01 -7.54
N VAL A 84 -2.26 0.01 -7.38
CA VAL A 84 -1.54 -0.78 -6.37
C VAL A 84 -1.84 -0.27 -4.96
N ILE A 85 -1.79 1.05 -4.76
CA ILE A 85 -2.14 1.69 -3.48
C ILE A 85 -3.60 1.37 -3.11
N GLY A 86 -4.51 1.48 -4.08
CA GLY A 86 -5.91 1.11 -3.90
C GLY A 86 -6.09 -0.35 -3.51
N PHE A 87 -5.33 -1.25 -4.11
CA PHE A 87 -5.33 -2.67 -3.76
C PHE A 87 -4.78 -2.89 -2.34
N ALA A 88 -3.68 -2.25 -1.96
CA ALA A 88 -3.14 -2.31 -0.61
C ALA A 88 -4.14 -1.82 0.45
N TYR A 89 -4.83 -0.70 0.20
CA TYR A 89 -5.88 -0.21 1.11
C TYR A 89 -7.05 -1.17 1.26
N ARG A 90 -7.46 -1.84 0.19
CA ARG A 90 -8.54 -2.84 0.24
C ARG A 90 -8.14 -4.10 1.02
N ASN A 91 -6.84 -4.37 1.13
CA ASN A 91 -6.29 -5.49 1.91
C ASN A 91 -5.89 -5.12 3.35
N GLY A 92 -6.14 -3.88 3.79
CA GLY A 92 -5.95 -3.48 5.20
C GLY A 92 -4.70 -2.64 5.47
N MET A 93 -4.05 -2.08 4.45
CA MET A 93 -2.95 -1.13 4.66
C MET A 93 -3.45 0.14 5.40
N ARG A 94 -2.73 0.55 6.44
CA ARG A 94 -2.95 1.84 7.13
C ARG A 94 -2.38 2.98 6.29
N SER A 95 -3.19 4.00 6.05
CA SER A 95 -2.80 5.14 5.24
C SER A 95 -2.31 6.30 6.08
N ASP A 96 -1.28 7.01 5.58
CA ASP A 96 -0.84 8.30 6.13
C ASP A 96 -1.39 9.48 5.30
N MET A 97 -2.26 9.17 4.34
CA MET A 97 -2.85 10.15 3.42
C MET A 97 -4.19 10.68 3.93
N PRO A 98 -4.58 11.88 3.50
CA PRO A 98 -5.90 12.42 3.77
C PRO A 98 -7.03 11.51 3.24
N PHE A 99 -8.20 11.57 3.89
CA PHE A 99 -9.34 10.72 3.55
C PHE A 99 -9.78 10.83 2.07
N TRP A 100 -9.62 12.01 1.44
CA TRP A 100 -10.00 12.19 0.05
C TRP A 100 -9.12 11.39 -0.90
N TYR A 101 -7.83 11.24 -0.58
CA TYR A 101 -6.87 10.48 -1.37
C TYR A 101 -7.13 8.98 -1.21
N THR A 102 -7.39 8.53 0.02
CA THR A 102 -7.71 7.12 0.27
C THR A 102 -9.02 6.70 -0.38
N ALA A 103 -10.04 7.57 -0.38
CA ALA A 103 -11.27 7.35 -1.11
C ALA A 103 -11.01 7.19 -2.61
N LEU A 104 -10.25 8.12 -3.21
CA LEU A 104 -9.88 8.06 -4.63
C LEU A 104 -9.13 6.77 -4.98
N ALA A 105 -8.09 6.44 -4.20
CA ALA A 105 -7.29 5.23 -4.42
C ALA A 105 -8.14 3.95 -4.29
N ARG A 106 -9.06 3.87 -3.33
CA ARG A 106 -9.96 2.71 -3.17
C ARG A 106 -10.91 2.53 -4.35
N THR A 107 -11.30 3.61 -5.01
CA THR A 107 -12.13 3.55 -6.22
C THR A 107 -11.34 3.19 -7.48
N ALA A 108 -10.00 3.28 -7.45
CA ALA A 108 -9.18 2.88 -8.58
C ALA A 108 -9.33 1.37 -8.83
N PRO A 109 -9.74 0.95 -10.03
CA PRO A 109 -9.90 -0.47 -10.34
C PRO A 109 -8.53 -1.16 -10.25
N PRO A 110 -8.46 -2.38 -9.69
CA PRO A 110 -7.24 -3.16 -9.76
C PRO A 110 -6.90 -3.42 -11.23
N THR A 111 -5.62 -3.32 -11.58
CA THR A 111 -5.17 -3.72 -12.93
C THR A 111 -4.97 -5.23 -12.97
N ALA A 112 -5.09 -5.82 -14.16
CA ALA A 112 -4.83 -7.25 -14.36
C ALA A 112 -3.45 -7.68 -13.82
N GLN A 113 -2.46 -6.80 -13.89
CA GLN A 113 -1.10 -7.05 -13.34
C GLN A 113 -1.12 -7.12 -11.82
N VAL A 114 -1.85 -6.23 -11.14
CA VAL A 114 -2.00 -6.26 -9.68
C VAL A 114 -2.72 -7.53 -9.23
N GLU A 115 -3.74 -7.95 -9.96
CA GLU A 115 -4.45 -9.20 -9.68
C GLU A 115 -3.58 -10.43 -9.95
N ALA A 116 -2.75 -10.41 -10.99
CA ALA A 116 -1.81 -11.49 -11.27
C ALA A 116 -0.72 -11.63 -10.19
N CYS A 117 -0.16 -10.51 -9.72
CA CYS A 117 0.90 -10.52 -8.70
C CYS A 117 0.37 -10.79 -7.29
N TYR A 118 -0.80 -10.23 -6.94
CA TYR A 118 -1.28 -10.17 -5.56
C TYR A 118 -2.67 -10.75 -5.34
N GLY A 119 -3.32 -11.30 -6.38
CA GLY A 119 -4.69 -11.83 -6.31
C GLY A 119 -4.84 -12.98 -5.30
N GLN A 120 -3.78 -13.74 -5.03
CA GLN A 120 -3.81 -14.81 -4.03
C GLN A 120 -3.98 -14.29 -2.60
N ILE A 121 -3.49 -13.09 -2.30
CA ILE A 121 -3.64 -12.45 -0.98
C ILE A 121 -5.12 -12.24 -0.64
N ARG A 122 -5.92 -11.85 -1.62
CA ARG A 122 -7.37 -11.66 -1.47
C ARG A 122 -8.09 -12.98 -1.13
N ASN A 123 -7.63 -14.10 -1.70
CA ASN A 123 -8.20 -15.41 -1.44
C ASN A 123 -7.79 -15.95 -0.06
N ALA A 124 -6.53 -15.76 0.34
CA ALA A 124 -6.03 -16.17 1.66
C ALA A 124 -6.71 -15.42 2.81
N ALA A 125 -6.94 -14.11 2.65
CA ALA A 125 -7.70 -13.32 3.63
C ALA A 125 -9.18 -13.78 3.73
N GLN A 126 -9.77 -14.30 2.65
CA GLN A 126 -11.13 -14.85 2.65
C GLN A 126 -11.24 -16.26 3.23
N THR A 127 -10.17 -17.07 3.20
CA THR A 127 -10.18 -18.43 3.77
C THR A 127 -9.97 -18.43 5.28
N VAL A 128 -9.17 -17.52 5.82
CA VAL A 128 -8.89 -17.46 7.28
C VAL A 128 -10.13 -17.02 8.09
N ASP A 129 -11.05 -16.27 7.49
CA ASP A 129 -12.28 -15.81 8.15
C ASP A 129 -13.44 -16.85 8.09
N LYS A 130 -13.28 -17.95 7.34
CA LYS A 130 -14.39 -18.89 7.05
C LYS A 130 -14.49 -20.16 7.88
N ASP A 131 -13.52 -20.48 8.73
CA ASP A 131 -13.57 -21.72 9.54
C ASP A 131 -13.63 -21.49 11.06
N PRO A 132 -14.73 -20.93 11.62
CA PRO A 132 -15.09 -21.14 13.02
C PRO A 132 -15.95 -22.40 13.23
N LYS A 133 -16.24 -23.19 12.18
CA LYS A 133 -17.19 -24.32 12.25
C LYS A 133 -16.56 -25.72 12.26
N ALA A 134 -15.30 -25.88 11.84
CA ALA A 134 -14.64 -27.19 11.89
C ALA A 134 -14.28 -27.62 13.33
N ASP A 135 -14.00 -26.65 14.21
CA ASP A 135 -13.55 -26.92 15.58
C ASP A 135 -14.70 -27.25 16.55
N ALA A 136 -15.93 -26.88 16.19
CA ALA A 136 -17.11 -27.11 17.02
C ALA A 136 -17.66 -28.56 16.91
N GLU A 137 -17.38 -29.27 15.82
CA GLU A 137 -17.89 -30.63 15.60
C GLU A 137 -17.03 -31.73 16.24
N MET A 138 -15.76 -31.45 16.62
CA MET A 138 -14.92 -32.42 17.33
C MET A 138 -15.21 -32.56 18.83
N LEU A 139 -15.99 -31.62 19.42
CA LEU A 139 -16.28 -31.60 20.86
C LEU A 139 -17.59 -32.31 21.25
N THR A 140 -18.35 -32.83 20.28
CA THR A 140 -19.67 -33.45 20.53
C THR A 140 -19.73 -34.96 20.29
N LEU A 141 -18.60 -35.65 20.11
CA LEU A 141 -18.61 -37.12 20.06
C LEU A 141 -18.57 -37.70 21.49
N PRO A 142 -19.66 -38.29 22.00
CA PRO A 142 -19.61 -39.05 23.25
C PRO A 142 -18.71 -40.28 23.04
N ARG A 143 -17.75 -40.45 23.95
CA ARG A 143 -16.96 -41.68 24.11
C ARG A 143 -17.83 -42.84 24.58
#